data_AF-A0A8J6PIZ3-F1
#
_entry.id   AF-A0A8J6PIZ3-F1
#
_cell.length_a   1.000
_cell.length_b   1.000
_cell.length_c   1.000
_cell.angle_alpha   90.00
_cell.angle_beta   90.00
_cell.angle_gamma   90.00
#
_symmetry.space_group_name_H-M   'P 1'
#
loop_
_entity.id
_entity.type
_entity.pdbx_description
1 polymer ?
#
loop_
_entity_poly.entity_id
_entity_poly.type
_entity_poly.pdbx_seq_one_letter_code
_entity_poly.pdbx_strand_id
1 'polypeptide(L)'
;MVSVSNVRELLDSTVDDPHLVLEGGQVLVRDGASVAQNPSGLVVTTAQELRKTHGLEGDVTEDKLTRVAAILDDQVTKLGA
;
A
#
# COMPACT_ATOMS: atom_id res chain seq x y z
N MET A 1 -8.10 -3.23 -7.35
CA MET A 1 -8.53 -1.85 -7.10
C MET A 1 -8.09 -1.47 -5.69
N VAL A 2 -7.28 -0.42 -5.53
CA VAL A 2 -6.80 0.08 -4.23
C VAL A 2 -7.84 1.04 -3.66
N SER A 3 -8.15 0.89 -2.36
CA SER A 3 -9.11 1.75 -1.66
C SER A 3 -8.48 2.45 -0.46
N VAL A 4 -9.15 3.50 0.06
CA VAL A 4 -8.75 4.20 1.28
C VAL A 4 -8.54 3.24 2.46
N SER A 5 -9.40 2.23 2.58
CA SER A 5 -9.28 1.21 3.62
C SER A 5 -7.95 0.46 3.56
N ASN A 6 -7.44 0.14 2.38
CA ASN A 6 -6.17 -0.56 2.21
C ASN A 6 -4.99 0.33 2.61
N VAL A 7 -5.03 1.61 2.25
CA VAL A 7 -4.00 2.58 2.65
C VAL A 7 -4.01 2.78 4.16
N ARG A 8 -5.21 2.86 4.76
CA ARG A 8 -5.37 2.97 6.21
C ARG A 8 -4.88 1.72 6.93
N GLU A 9 -5.24 0.53 6.44
CA GLU A 9 -4.78 -0.75 6.98
C GLU A 9 -3.26 -0.86 6.94
N LEU A 10 -2.63 -0.41 5.85
CA LEU A 10 -1.18 -0.40 5.73
C LEU A 10 -0.50 0.56 6.72
N LEU A 11 -1.07 1.76 6.92
CA LEU A 11 -0.51 2.77 7.83
C LEU A 11 -0.74 2.43 9.30
N ASP A 12 -1.86 1.79 9.62
CA ASP A 12 -2.28 1.36 10.96
C ASP A 12 -1.75 -0.05 11.32
N SER A 13 -1.15 -0.74 10.34
CA SER A 13 -0.67 -2.10 10.52
C SER A 13 0.38 -2.17 11.63
N THR A 14 0.20 -3.13 12.53
CA THR A 14 1.14 -3.41 13.62
C THR A 14 2.22 -4.42 13.23
N VAL A 15 2.22 -4.87 11.98
CA VAL A 15 3.22 -5.81 11.47
C VAL A 15 4.56 -5.10 11.24
N ASP A 16 5.65 -5.87 11.28
CA ASP A 16 6.99 -5.35 11.02
C ASP A 16 7.15 -5.05 9.52
N ASP A 17 7.51 -3.80 9.21
CA ASP A 17 7.66 -3.26 7.87
C ASP A 17 6.47 -3.60 6.93
N PRO A 18 5.31 -2.94 7.11
CA PRO A 18 4.11 -3.24 6.34
C PRO A 18 4.23 -2.80 4.88
N HIS A 19 3.92 -3.73 3.98
CA HIS A 19 3.95 -3.59 2.53
C HIS A 19 2.55 -3.78 1.94
N LEU A 20 2.23 -2.95 0.96
CA LEU A 20 1.08 -3.13 0.09
C LEU A 20 1.51 -3.95 -1.11
N VAL A 21 0.94 -5.14 -1.26
CA VAL A 21 1.27 -6.07 -2.34
C VAL A 21 0.05 -6.37 -3.20
N LEU A 22 0.27 -6.48 -4.49
CA LEU A 22 -0.69 -6.99 -5.47
C LEU A 22 -0.40 -8.46 -5.73
N GLU A 23 -1.32 -9.33 -5.34
CA GLU A 23 -1.23 -10.78 -5.52
C GLU A 23 -2.55 -11.30 -6.09
N GLY A 24 -2.50 -12.03 -7.20
CA GLY A 24 -3.71 -12.60 -7.81
C GLY A 24 -4.79 -11.58 -8.20
N GLY A 25 -4.40 -10.34 -8.52
CA GLY A 25 -5.31 -9.23 -8.83
C GLY A 25 -5.95 -8.57 -7.60
N GLN A 26 -5.55 -8.97 -6.40
CA GLN A 26 -6.03 -8.42 -5.13
C GLN A 26 -4.91 -7.68 -4.41
N VAL A 27 -5.29 -6.59 -3.72
CA VAL A 27 -4.36 -5.76 -2.97
C VAL A 27 -4.44 -6.14 -1.50
N LEU A 28 -3.31 -6.55 -0.93
CA LEU A 28 -3.20 -7.08 0.43
C LEU A 28 -2.09 -6.35 1.19
N VAL A 29 -2.24 -6.23 2.51
CA VAL A 29 -1.15 -5.79 3.40
C VAL A 29 -0.41 -7.01 3.92
N ARG A 30 0.91 -7.02 3.78
CA ARG A 30 1.80 -8.09 4.26
C ARG A 30 3.00 -7.49 4.99
N ASP A 31 3.57 -8.27 5.90
CA ASP A 31 4.86 -7.93 6.49
C ASP A 31 6.01 -8.13 5.48
N GLY A 32 7.10 -7.39 5.66
CA GLY A 32 8.24 -7.41 4.74
C GLY A 32 8.90 -8.79 4.60
N ALA A 33 8.89 -9.61 5.66
CA ALA A 33 9.46 -10.95 5.62
C ALA A 33 8.63 -11.91 4.73
N SER A 34 7.31 -11.84 4.83
CA SER A 34 6.39 -12.61 3.98
C SER A 34 6.52 -12.21 2.50
N VAL A 35 6.69 -10.92 2.22
CA VAL A 35 6.91 -10.42 0.85
C VAL A 35 8.20 -10.99 0.26
N ALA A 36 9.31 -10.97 1.02
CA ALA A 36 10.59 -11.51 0.56
C ALA A 36 10.54 -13.03 0.27
N GLN A 37 9.64 -13.75 0.94
CA GLN A 37 9.46 -15.19 0.75
C GLN A 37 8.46 -15.55 -0.36
N ASN A 38 7.69 -14.58 -0.86
CA ASN A 38 6.63 -14.83 -1.83
C ASN A 38 6.90 -14.13 -3.17
N PRO A 39 7.54 -14.81 -4.13
CA PRO A 39 7.94 -14.22 -5.42
C PRO A 39 6.77 -13.91 -6.36
N SER A 40 5.54 -14.30 -5.99
CA SER A 40 4.33 -14.08 -6.81
C SER A 40 3.65 -12.74 -6.51
N GLY A 41 3.96 -12.12 -5.37
CA GLY A 41 3.40 -10.83 -4.97
C GLY A 41 4.21 -9.67 -5.52
N LEU A 42 3.55 -8.71 -6.15
CA LEU A 42 4.18 -7.47 -6.61
C LEU A 42 4.06 -6.40 -5.53
N VAL A 43 5.19 -5.88 -5.06
CA VAL A 43 5.20 -4.76 -4.10
C VAL A 43 4.76 -3.48 -4.80
N VAL A 44 3.67 -2.90 -4.32
CA VAL A 44 3.15 -1.61 -4.81
C VAL A 44 3.83 -0.47 -4.07
N THR A 45 3.84 -0.53 -2.74
CA THR A 45 4.46 0.49 -1.89
C THR A 45 4.62 -0.03 -0.46
N THR A 46 5.31 0.73 0.40
CA THR A 46 5.46 0.45 1.83
C THR A 46 4.84 1.57 2.66
N ALA A 47 4.48 1.29 3.92
CA ALA A 47 3.98 2.34 4.80
C ALA A 47 5.01 3.47 4.99
N GLN A 48 6.30 3.13 5.07
CA GLN A 48 7.38 4.11 5.19
C GLN A 48 7.47 5.00 3.95
N GLU A 49 7.36 4.41 2.76
CA GLU A 49 7.46 5.14 1.50
C GLU A 49 6.24 6.03 1.28
N LEU A 50 5.05 5.56 1.67
CA LEU A 50 3.82 6.36 1.67
C LEU A 50 3.91 7.56 2.61
N ARG A 51 4.38 7.34 3.84
CA ARG A 51 4.62 8.38 4.84
C ARG A 51 5.54 9.46 4.28
N LYS A 52 6.68 9.06 3.73
CA LYS A 52 7.71 9.96 3.21
C LYS A 52 7.31 10.68 1.91
N THR A 53 6.73 9.95 0.97
CA THR A 53 6.42 10.46 -0.39
C THR A 53 5.15 11.29 -0.43
N HIS A 54 4.14 10.90 0.36
CA HIS A 54 2.83 11.54 0.37
C HIS A 54 2.56 12.39 1.61
N GLY A 55 3.56 12.57 2.48
CA GLY A 55 3.44 13.42 3.67
C GLY A 55 2.38 12.91 4.65
N LEU A 56 2.34 11.58 4.84
CA LEU A 56 1.45 10.88 5.78
C LEU A 56 2.11 10.66 7.16
N GLU A 57 3.24 11.32 7.43
CA GLU A 57 3.91 11.32 8.74
C GLU A 57 3.21 12.20 9.79
N GLY A 58 2.32 13.10 9.37
CA GLY A 58 1.61 14.05 10.22
C GLY A 58 0.09 13.83 10.21
N ASP A 59 -0.68 14.91 10.08
CA ASP A 59 -2.14 14.83 10.01
C ASP A 59 -2.58 14.11 8.72
N VAL A 60 -3.08 12.89 8.90
CA VAL A 60 -3.62 12.04 7.84
C VAL A 60 -5.12 12.30 7.73
N THR A 61 -5.48 13.17 6.80
CA THR A 61 -6.88 13.47 6.50
C THR A 61 -7.45 12.48 5.50
N GLU A 62 -8.77 12.33 5.51
CA GLU A 62 -9.49 11.44 4.59
C GLU A 62 -9.29 11.84 3.11
N ASP A 63 -9.16 13.14 2.83
CA ASP A 63 -8.84 13.67 1.49
C ASP A 63 -7.46 13.20 0.99
N LYS A 64 -6.44 13.25 1.86
CA LYS A 64 -5.10 12.73 1.53
C LYS A 64 -5.14 11.23 1.26
N LEU A 65 -5.80 10.47 2.12
CA LEU A 65 -5.93 9.03 1.94
C LEU A 65 -6.64 8.69 0.63
N THR A 66 -7.69 9.44 0.28
CA THR A 66 -8.44 9.26 -0.98
C THR A 66 -7.55 9.52 -2.19
N ARG A 67 -6.79 10.62 -2.16
CA ARG A 67 -5.86 10.97 -3.24
C ARG A 67 -4.75 9.94 -3.40
N VAL A 68 -4.19 9.47 -2.29
CA VAL A 68 -3.15 8.43 -2.27
C VAL A 68 -3.69 7.11 -2.80
N ALA A 69 -4.87 6.69 -2.34
CA ALA A 69 -5.52 5.48 -2.82
C ALA A 69 -5.74 5.51 -4.34
N ALA A 70 -6.18 6.64 -4.89
CA ALA A 70 -6.35 6.81 -6.34
C ALA A 70 -5.02 6.73 -7.11
N ILE A 71 -3.94 7.29 -6.57
CA ILE A 71 -2.60 7.20 -7.19
C ILE A 71 -2.11 5.74 -7.20
N LEU A 72 -2.26 5.05 -6.07
CA LEU A 72 -1.87 3.64 -5.96
C LEU A 72 -2.74 2.75 -6.85
N ASP A 73 -4.03 3.05 -6.99
CA ASP A 73 -4.95 2.32 -7.87
C ASP A 73 -4.54 2.44 -9.35
N ASP A 74 -4.17 3.64 -9.79
CA ASP A 74 -3.65 3.88 -11.13
C ASP A 74 -2.32 3.13 -11.36
N GLN A 75 -1.42 3.12 -10.37
CA GLN A 75 -0.18 2.34 -10.44
C GLN A 75 -0.44 0.83 -10.53
N VAL A 76 -1.31 0.30 -9.66
CA VAL A 76 -1.71 -1.11 -9.68
C VAL A 76 -2.34 -1.49 -11.01
N THR A 77 -3.21 -0.64 -11.56
CA THR A 77 -3.83 -0.86 -12.87
C THR A 77 -2.78 -0.90 -13.98
N LYS A 78 -1.75 -0.06 -13.93
CA LYS A 78 -0.64 -0.07 -14.90
C LYS A 78 0.29 -1.29 -14.76
N LEU A 79 0.41 -1.84 -13.56
CA LEU A 79 1.29 -2.98 -13.26
C LEU A 79 0.59 -4.33 -13.51
N GLY A 80 -0.74 -4.38 -13.40
CA GLY A 80 -1.56 -5.58 -13.64
C GLY A 80 -2.21 -5.66 -15.02
N ALA A 81 -1.92 -4.70 -15.92
CA ALA A 81 -2.38 -4.68 -17.31
C ALA A 81 -1.42 -5.40 -18.27
#